data_AF-A0A934ZN62-F1
#
_entry.id   AF-A0A934ZN62-F1
#
_cell.length_a   1.000
_cell.length_b   1.000
_cell.length_c   1.000
_cell.angle_alpha   90.00
_cell.angle_beta   90.00
_cell.angle_gamma   90.00
#
_symmetry.space_group_name_H-M   'P 1'
#
loop_
_entity.id
_entity.type
_entity.pdbx_description
1 polymer ?
#
loop_
_entity_poly.entity_id
_entity_poly.type
_entity_poly.pdbx_seq_one_letter_code
_entity_poly.pdbx_strand_id
1 'polypeptide(L)'
;MLAAKSHEGRIAAGDSLLEAAAAHDTGRVKARLAHFAAAHRALSKAQQALDAAESTLSARRERVAERDVDQDDCIDRVASALIGDGLPRVNPFKALSASSPTTLKSLGYAAEAKALAALTARARKRKDLSTRTLATLTAAEKAAKAVTAALAAVEPAKRKSDGARTRRDALVQPWETSFASLKRGARAAEDEGSVGLFAALFESTAAPKKPAKKKPATPVG
;
A
#
# COMPACT_ATOMS: atom_id res chain seq x y z
N MET A 1 -0.80 -5.69 29.93
CA MET A 1 -0.81 -4.96 28.64
C MET A 1 -0.72 -5.98 27.52
N LEU A 2 -1.74 -6.05 26.66
CA LEU A 2 -1.65 -6.72 25.36
C LEU A 2 -0.60 -5.94 24.56
N ALA A 3 0.56 -6.54 24.33
CA ALA A 3 1.58 -5.95 23.47
C ALA A 3 0.97 -5.81 22.07
N ALA A 4 0.71 -4.55 21.71
CA ALA A 4 0.28 -4.04 20.41
C ALA A 4 -1.00 -4.61 19.77
N LYS A 5 -2.03 -3.76 19.70
CA LYS A 5 -3.23 -4.04 18.89
C LYS A 5 -2.91 -4.07 17.38
N SER A 6 -1.81 -3.46 16.92
CA SER A 6 -1.38 -3.40 15.52
C SER A 6 -0.32 -4.47 15.16
N HIS A 7 -0.13 -4.71 13.86
CA HIS A 7 0.92 -5.59 13.34
C HIS A 7 2.32 -5.02 13.62
N GLU A 8 2.51 -3.72 13.36
CA GLU A 8 3.78 -3.01 13.62
C GLU A 8 4.21 -3.13 15.08
N GLY A 9 3.29 -2.92 16.02
CA GLY A 9 3.65 -3.03 17.42
C GLY A 9 3.94 -4.48 17.85
N ARG A 10 3.33 -5.49 17.20
CA ARG A 10 3.68 -6.90 17.46
C ARG A 10 5.10 -7.19 16.97
N ILE A 11 5.47 -6.63 15.82
CA ILE A 11 6.83 -6.74 15.29
C ILE A 11 7.81 -6.06 16.25
N ALA A 12 7.59 -4.79 16.61
CA ALA A 12 8.46 -4.06 17.53
C ALA A 12 8.62 -4.74 18.90
N ALA A 13 7.51 -5.26 19.46
CA ALA A 13 7.55 -6.02 20.72
C ALA A 13 8.32 -7.33 20.58
N GLY A 14 8.23 -8.00 19.43
CA GLY A 14 8.99 -9.22 19.16
C GLY A 14 10.48 -8.96 18.97
N ASP A 15 10.85 -7.91 18.24
CA ASP A 15 12.24 -7.50 18.04
C ASP A 15 12.89 -7.20 19.40
N SER A 16 12.23 -6.37 20.22
CA SER A 16 12.71 -6.01 21.56
C SER A 16 12.85 -7.23 22.49
N LEU A 17 11.92 -8.19 22.41
CA LEU A 17 12.00 -9.43 23.19
C LEU A 17 13.18 -10.29 22.78
N LEU A 18 13.44 -10.42 21.48
CA LEU A 18 14.56 -11.22 20.97
C LEU A 18 15.90 -10.57 21.29
N GLU A 19 15.98 -9.24 21.27
CA GLU A 19 17.15 -8.48 21.73
C GLU A 19 17.40 -8.72 23.22
N ALA A 20 16.37 -8.59 24.07
CA ALA A 20 16.49 -8.89 25.50
C ALA A 20 16.92 -10.35 25.74
N ALA A 21 16.36 -11.30 25.00
CA ALA A 21 16.71 -12.71 25.12
C ALA A 21 18.16 -13.02 24.75
N ALA A 22 18.80 -12.19 23.92
CA ALA A 22 20.23 -12.31 23.61
C ALA A 22 21.14 -11.83 24.75
N ALA A 23 20.63 -10.98 25.65
CA ALA A 23 21.38 -10.40 26.77
C ALA A 23 21.26 -11.18 28.09
N HIS A 24 20.38 -12.19 28.16
CA HIS A 24 20.07 -12.91 29.40
C HIS A 24 20.13 -14.43 29.22
N ASP A 25 20.39 -15.16 30.32
CA ASP A 25 20.33 -16.62 30.29
C ASP A 25 18.87 -17.09 30.12
N THR A 26 18.61 -17.70 28.96
CA THR A 26 17.29 -18.21 28.57
C THR A 26 17.22 -19.74 28.59
N GLY A 27 18.18 -20.43 29.22
CA GLY A 27 18.29 -21.89 29.20
C GLY A 27 16.99 -22.64 29.50
N ARG A 28 16.25 -22.22 30.53
CA ARG A 28 14.97 -22.83 30.94
C ARG A 28 13.79 -22.58 30.00
N VAL A 29 13.87 -21.54 29.16
CA VAL A 29 12.83 -21.19 28.19
C VAL A 29 13.28 -21.36 26.73
N LYS A 30 14.48 -21.90 26.49
CA LYS A 30 15.13 -21.99 25.18
C LYS A 30 14.22 -22.55 24.08
N ALA A 31 13.52 -23.64 24.35
CA ALA A 31 12.61 -24.24 23.37
C ALA A 31 11.42 -23.33 23.02
N ARG A 32 10.83 -22.66 24.02
CA ARG A 32 9.73 -21.71 23.83
C ARG A 32 10.20 -20.46 23.10
N LEU A 33 11.39 -19.96 23.44
CA LEU A 33 12.02 -18.82 22.78
C LEU A 33 12.30 -19.12 21.30
N ALA A 34 12.83 -20.30 20.98
CA ALA A 34 13.05 -20.72 19.59
C ALA A 34 11.74 -20.78 18.78
N HIS A 35 10.66 -21.31 19.39
CA HIS A 35 9.35 -21.35 18.74
C HIS A 35 8.78 -19.95 18.51
N PHE A 36 8.88 -19.06 19.50
CA PHE A 36 8.52 -17.65 19.33
C PHE A 36 9.34 -16.96 18.24
N ALA A 37 10.67 -17.13 18.23
CA ALA A 37 11.54 -16.55 17.22
C ALA A 37 11.20 -17.03 15.79
N ALA A 38 10.75 -18.29 15.62
CA ALA A 38 10.26 -18.78 14.34
C ALA A 38 8.95 -18.08 13.92
N ALA A 39 7.97 -17.99 14.83
CA ALA A 39 6.69 -17.32 14.55
C ALA A 39 6.88 -15.82 14.26
N HIS A 40 7.74 -15.15 15.01
CA HIS A 40 8.07 -13.74 14.83
C HIS A 40 8.77 -13.47 13.49
N ARG A 41 9.76 -14.28 13.11
CA ARG A 41 10.39 -14.18 11.79
C ARG A 41 9.39 -14.39 10.64
N ALA A 42 8.47 -15.34 10.79
CA ALA A 42 7.43 -15.57 9.79
C ALA A 42 6.51 -14.33 9.65
N LEU A 43 6.04 -13.77 10.78
CA LEU A 43 5.19 -12.58 10.77
C LEU A 43 5.90 -11.36 10.17
N SER A 44 7.15 -11.10 10.58
CA SER A 44 7.96 -9.99 10.08
C SER A 44 8.19 -10.10 8.57
N LYS A 45 8.57 -11.29 8.07
CA LYS A 45 8.71 -11.55 6.63
C LYS A 45 7.40 -11.36 5.86
N ALA A 46 6.27 -11.76 6.44
CA ALA A 46 4.97 -11.56 5.81
C ALA A 46 4.56 -10.08 5.76
N GLN A 47 4.90 -9.28 6.78
CA GLN A 47 4.70 -7.83 6.76
C GLN A 47 5.57 -7.17 5.67
N GLN A 48 6.86 -7.50 5.58
CA GLN A 48 7.74 -6.98 4.51
C GLN A 48 7.21 -7.32 3.11
N ALA A 49 6.68 -8.54 2.94
CA ALA A 49 6.08 -8.96 1.67
C ALA A 49 4.80 -8.18 1.34
N LEU A 50 4.01 -7.81 2.35
CA LEU A 50 2.85 -6.94 2.18
C LEU A 50 3.29 -5.52 1.80
N ASP A 51 4.26 -4.93 2.50
CA ASP A 51 4.75 -3.58 2.22
C ASP A 51 5.26 -3.46 0.77
N ALA A 52 6.04 -4.46 0.33
CA ALA A 52 6.51 -4.52 -1.06
C ALA A 52 5.36 -4.64 -2.08
N ALA A 53 4.30 -5.39 -1.76
CA ALA A 53 3.14 -5.56 -2.62
C ALA A 53 2.27 -4.29 -2.67
N GLU A 54 2.10 -3.60 -1.55
CA GLU A 54 1.37 -2.33 -1.45
C GLU A 54 2.13 -1.20 -2.15
N SER A 55 3.45 -1.12 -1.98
CA SER A 55 4.32 -0.21 -2.74
C SER A 55 4.20 -0.45 -4.25
N THR A 56 4.21 -1.71 -4.68
CA THR A 56 3.99 -2.06 -6.10
C THR A 56 2.62 -1.57 -6.57
N LEU A 57 1.56 -1.80 -5.80
CA LEU A 57 0.21 -1.34 -6.15
C LEU A 57 0.13 0.19 -6.25
N SER A 58 0.76 0.93 -5.33
CA SER A 58 0.82 2.40 -5.38
C SER A 58 1.50 2.86 -6.66
N ALA A 59 2.71 2.34 -6.94
CA ALA A 59 3.45 2.70 -8.15
C ALA A 59 2.68 2.40 -9.44
N ARG A 60 1.87 1.32 -9.47
CA ARG A 60 1.00 1.04 -10.63
C ARG A 60 -0.12 2.05 -10.78
N ARG A 61 -0.73 2.51 -9.68
CA ARG A 61 -1.78 3.53 -9.70
C ARG A 61 -1.25 4.90 -10.10
N GLU A 62 -0.11 5.29 -9.54
CA GLU A 62 0.62 6.50 -9.94
C GLU A 62 0.91 6.50 -11.44
N ARG A 63 1.41 5.37 -11.97
CA ARG A 63 1.65 5.24 -13.41
C ARG A 63 0.39 5.36 -14.26
N VAL A 64 -0.77 4.94 -13.77
CA VAL A 64 -2.05 5.18 -14.48
C VAL A 64 -2.36 6.67 -14.50
N ALA A 65 -2.24 7.35 -13.35
CA ALA A 65 -2.48 8.78 -13.26
C ALA A 65 -1.54 9.61 -14.15
N GLU A 66 -0.24 9.27 -14.19
CA GLU A 66 0.73 9.90 -15.11
C GLU A 66 0.32 9.75 -16.57
N ARG A 67 -0.15 8.56 -16.96
CA ARG A 67 -0.58 8.29 -18.35
C ARG A 67 -1.89 8.95 -18.71
N ASP A 68 -2.73 9.19 -17.72
CA ASP A 68 -3.99 9.91 -17.89
C ASP A 68 -3.73 11.40 -18.16
N VAL A 69 -2.77 12.02 -17.47
CA VAL A 69 -2.32 13.38 -17.79
C VAL A 69 -1.82 13.48 -19.24
N ASP A 70 -1.01 12.52 -19.70
CA ASP A 70 -0.57 12.44 -21.11
C ASP A 70 -1.76 12.31 -22.09
N GLN A 71 -2.81 11.60 -21.68
CA GLN A 71 -4.02 11.36 -22.46
C GLN A 71 -4.88 12.62 -22.58
N ASP A 72 -5.09 13.34 -21.47
CA ASP A 72 -5.76 14.64 -21.38
C ASP A 72 -5.11 15.67 -22.31
N ASP A 73 -3.79 15.78 -22.25
CA ASP A 73 -3.00 16.64 -23.13
C ASP A 73 -3.22 16.30 -24.61
N CYS A 74 -3.31 15.01 -24.94
CA CYS A 74 -3.57 14.57 -26.30
C CYS A 74 -5.00 14.90 -26.74
N ILE A 75 -5.99 14.85 -25.85
CA ILE A 75 -7.37 15.27 -26.14
C ILE A 75 -7.42 16.73 -26.54
N ASP A 76 -6.75 17.60 -25.79
CA ASP A 76 -6.73 19.05 -26.08
C ASP A 76 -5.98 19.35 -27.39
N ARG A 77 -4.89 18.62 -27.67
CA ARG A 77 -4.16 18.73 -28.95
C ARG A 77 -5.00 18.26 -30.14
N VAL A 78 -5.73 17.15 -30.01
CA VAL A 78 -6.64 16.67 -31.05
C VAL A 78 -7.78 17.66 -31.28
N ALA A 79 -8.38 18.20 -30.21
CA ALA A 79 -9.41 19.22 -30.30
C ALA A 79 -8.92 20.45 -31.06
N SER A 80 -7.73 20.96 -30.70
CA SER A 80 -7.11 22.13 -31.34
C SER A 80 -6.77 21.87 -32.82
N ALA A 81 -6.25 20.69 -33.14
CA ALA A 81 -5.90 20.32 -34.52
C ALA A 81 -7.15 20.20 -35.41
N LEU A 82 -8.22 19.60 -34.89
CA LEU A 82 -9.50 19.51 -35.59
C LEU A 82 -10.11 20.90 -35.85
N ILE A 83 -10.02 21.84 -34.90
CA ILE A 83 -10.44 23.23 -35.14
C ILE A 83 -9.62 23.85 -36.29
N GLY A 84 -8.31 23.59 -36.34
CA GLY A 84 -7.44 24.03 -37.44
C GLY A 84 -7.85 23.48 -38.81
N ASP A 85 -8.36 22.24 -38.84
CA ASP A 85 -8.91 21.61 -40.04
C ASP A 85 -10.39 22.00 -40.30
N GLY A 86 -10.90 23.05 -39.65
CA GLY A 86 -12.21 23.63 -39.94
C GLY A 86 -13.39 23.04 -39.17
N LEU A 87 -13.17 22.20 -38.16
CA LEU A 87 -14.25 21.74 -37.28
C LEU A 87 -14.72 22.86 -36.32
N PRO A 88 -15.95 22.77 -35.78
CA PRO A 88 -16.51 23.81 -34.92
C PRO A 88 -15.66 24.10 -33.68
N ARG A 89 -15.45 25.38 -33.38
CA ARG A 89 -14.68 25.84 -32.21
C ARG A 89 -15.28 25.42 -30.86
N VAL A 90 -16.61 25.48 -30.73
CA VAL A 90 -17.29 25.20 -29.45
C VAL A 90 -17.25 23.72 -29.08
N ASN A 91 -17.37 22.83 -30.08
CA ASN A 91 -17.24 21.40 -29.86
C ASN A 91 -16.68 20.74 -31.13
N PRO A 92 -15.35 20.61 -31.24
CA PRO A 92 -14.72 20.00 -32.42
C PRO A 92 -15.01 18.50 -32.51
N PHE A 93 -15.49 17.86 -31.43
CA PHE A 93 -15.79 16.43 -31.43
C PHE A 93 -17.22 16.12 -31.83
N LYS A 94 -18.11 17.12 -31.98
CA LYS A 94 -19.56 16.92 -32.18
C LYS A 94 -19.93 15.96 -33.32
N ALA A 95 -19.19 15.99 -34.43
CA ALA A 95 -19.43 15.11 -35.57
C ALA A 95 -18.78 13.71 -35.44
N LEU A 96 -17.94 13.52 -34.42
CA LEU A 96 -17.11 12.33 -34.21
C LEU A 96 -17.52 11.54 -32.98
N SER A 97 -18.01 12.20 -31.92
CA SER A 97 -18.46 11.57 -30.69
C SER A 97 -19.58 12.40 -30.04
N ALA A 98 -20.31 11.78 -29.10
CA ALA A 98 -21.29 12.47 -28.27
C ALA A 98 -20.64 13.30 -27.15
N SER A 99 -19.34 13.12 -26.90
CA SER A 99 -18.62 13.75 -25.79
C SER A 99 -17.85 14.98 -26.26
N SER A 100 -18.01 16.10 -25.56
CA SER A 100 -17.08 17.23 -25.69
C SER A 100 -15.69 16.86 -25.16
N PRO A 101 -14.63 17.63 -25.46
CA PRO A 101 -13.31 17.41 -24.86
C PRO A 101 -13.37 17.33 -23.33
N THR A 102 -14.02 18.30 -22.68
CA THR A 102 -14.19 18.31 -21.21
C THR A 102 -14.96 17.09 -20.70
N THR A 103 -16.03 16.69 -21.40
CA THR A 103 -16.79 15.48 -21.04
C THR A 103 -15.92 14.23 -21.15
N LEU A 104 -15.05 14.17 -22.16
CA LEU A 104 -14.18 13.02 -22.38
C LEU A 104 -13.15 12.89 -21.26
N LYS A 105 -12.46 13.98 -20.88
CA LYS A 105 -11.51 14.05 -19.75
C LYS A 105 -12.13 13.82 -18.37
N SER A 106 -13.46 13.94 -18.27
CA SER A 106 -14.19 13.63 -17.03
C SER A 106 -14.61 12.17 -16.91
N LEU A 107 -14.35 11.36 -17.95
CA LEU A 107 -14.58 9.93 -17.88
C LEU A 107 -13.50 9.29 -17.00
N GLY A 108 -13.84 8.25 -16.25
CA GLY A 108 -12.80 7.47 -15.58
C GLY A 108 -11.81 6.87 -16.61
N TYR A 109 -10.55 6.69 -16.20
CA TYR A 109 -9.41 6.29 -17.06
C TYR A 109 -9.72 5.29 -18.19
N ALA A 110 -10.39 4.18 -17.85
CA ALA A 110 -10.71 3.13 -18.83
C ALA A 110 -11.76 3.58 -19.87
N ALA A 111 -12.78 4.29 -19.41
CA ALA A 111 -13.85 4.81 -20.26
C ALA A 111 -13.33 5.93 -21.16
N GLU A 112 -12.46 6.78 -20.63
CA GLU A 112 -11.77 7.81 -21.39
C GLU A 112 -10.91 7.24 -22.51
N ALA A 113 -9.99 6.32 -22.18
CA ALA A 113 -9.11 5.68 -23.16
C ALA A 113 -9.91 5.01 -24.29
N LYS A 114 -11.01 4.33 -23.94
CA LYS A 114 -11.91 3.70 -24.92
C LYS A 114 -12.62 4.74 -25.80
N ALA A 115 -13.12 5.82 -25.19
CA ALA A 115 -13.79 6.89 -25.92
C ALA A 115 -12.82 7.62 -26.87
N LEU A 116 -11.60 7.90 -26.42
CA LEU A 116 -10.55 8.51 -27.21
C LEU A 116 -10.15 7.62 -28.40
N ALA A 117 -9.95 6.32 -28.18
CA ALA A 117 -9.67 5.37 -29.26
C ALA A 117 -10.81 5.30 -30.31
N ALA A 118 -12.06 5.33 -29.87
CA ALA A 118 -13.21 5.37 -30.78
C ALA A 118 -13.28 6.69 -31.57
N LEU A 119 -13.00 7.81 -30.91
CA LEU A 119 -12.94 9.14 -31.53
C LEU A 119 -11.84 9.20 -32.59
N THR A 120 -10.62 8.73 -32.28
CA THR A 120 -9.51 8.76 -33.24
C THR A 120 -9.79 7.86 -34.44
N ALA A 121 -10.36 6.67 -34.23
CA ALA A 121 -10.76 5.78 -35.30
C ALA A 121 -11.82 6.40 -36.24
N ARG A 122 -12.78 7.17 -35.70
CA ARG A 122 -13.77 7.89 -36.51
C ARG A 122 -13.16 9.08 -37.23
N ALA A 123 -12.32 9.87 -36.56
CA ALA A 123 -11.63 11.02 -37.15
C ALA A 123 -10.81 10.59 -38.36
N ARG A 124 -10.04 9.50 -38.27
CA ARG A 124 -9.21 8.97 -39.36
C ARG A 124 -9.97 8.57 -40.63
N LYS A 125 -11.30 8.38 -40.56
CA LYS A 125 -12.11 8.07 -41.75
C LYS A 125 -12.39 9.31 -42.61
N ARG A 126 -12.13 10.50 -42.08
CA ARG A 126 -12.24 11.75 -42.81
C ARG A 126 -11.08 11.91 -43.80
N LYS A 127 -11.38 12.40 -45.00
CA LYS A 127 -10.41 12.58 -46.08
C LYS A 127 -9.77 13.98 -46.12
N ASP A 128 -10.32 14.90 -45.34
CA ASP A 128 -9.99 16.33 -45.34
C ASP A 128 -9.08 16.75 -44.17
N LEU A 129 -8.48 15.78 -43.46
CA LEU A 129 -7.60 16.07 -42.33
C LEU A 129 -6.18 16.36 -42.77
N SER A 130 -5.56 17.36 -42.14
CA SER A 130 -4.16 17.68 -42.36
C SER A 130 -3.22 16.62 -41.78
N THR A 131 -1.98 16.56 -42.29
CA THR A 131 -0.92 15.69 -41.75
C THR A 131 -0.68 15.95 -40.27
N ARG A 132 -0.78 17.21 -39.82
CA ARG A 132 -0.67 17.59 -38.41
C ARG A 132 -1.74 16.94 -37.57
N THR A 133 -3.00 16.98 -38.01
CA THR A 133 -4.11 16.33 -37.30
C THR A 133 -3.92 14.82 -37.24
N LEU A 134 -3.54 14.18 -38.36
CA LEU A 134 -3.24 12.75 -38.38
C LEU A 134 -2.13 12.35 -37.37
N ALA A 135 -1.11 13.19 -37.20
CA ALA A 135 -0.08 12.98 -36.19
C ALA A 135 -0.64 13.08 -34.76
N THR A 136 -1.46 14.08 -34.46
CA THR A 136 -2.11 14.21 -33.13
C THR A 136 -3.05 13.04 -32.82
N LEU A 137 -3.82 12.55 -33.79
CA LEU A 137 -4.68 11.36 -33.63
C LEU A 137 -3.85 10.11 -33.32
N THR A 138 -2.65 9.99 -33.90
CA THR A 138 -1.73 8.88 -33.63
C THR A 138 -1.15 8.96 -32.21
N ALA A 139 -0.77 10.17 -31.77
CA ALA A 139 -0.32 10.39 -30.39
C ALA A 139 -1.42 10.06 -29.38
N ALA A 140 -2.65 10.52 -29.63
CA ALA A 140 -3.81 10.24 -28.77
C ALA A 140 -4.16 8.74 -28.69
N GLU A 141 -4.10 8.02 -29.81
CA GLU A 141 -4.30 6.58 -29.83
C GLU A 141 -3.22 5.84 -29.02
N LYS A 142 -1.95 6.29 -29.11
CA LYS A 142 -0.85 5.75 -28.32
C LYS A 142 -1.05 6.02 -26.82
N ALA A 143 -1.51 7.22 -26.45
CA ALA A 143 -1.80 7.58 -25.06
C ALA A 143 -2.93 6.69 -24.48
N ALA A 144 -4.04 6.53 -25.21
CA ALA A 144 -5.13 5.64 -24.82
C ALA A 144 -4.68 4.19 -24.61
N LYS A 145 -3.83 3.67 -25.50
CA LYS A 145 -3.23 2.33 -25.35
C LYS A 145 -2.33 2.25 -24.12
N ALA A 146 -1.57 3.29 -23.81
CA ALA A 146 -0.70 3.34 -22.64
C ALA A 146 -1.49 3.33 -21.32
N VAL A 147 -2.58 4.11 -21.23
CA VAL A 147 -3.49 4.08 -20.06
C VAL A 147 -4.12 2.69 -19.90
N THR A 148 -4.63 2.11 -20.99
CA THR A 148 -5.22 0.76 -20.97
C THR A 148 -4.21 -0.30 -20.48
N ALA A 149 -2.97 -0.25 -20.97
CA ALA A 149 -1.91 -1.16 -20.55
C ALA A 149 -1.51 -0.96 -19.08
N ALA A 150 -1.45 0.29 -18.61
CA ALA A 150 -1.15 0.60 -17.22
C ALA A 150 -2.27 0.08 -16.28
N LEU A 151 -3.53 0.29 -16.65
CA LEU A 151 -4.71 -0.21 -15.91
C LEU A 151 -4.71 -1.73 -15.79
N ALA A 152 -4.37 -2.45 -16.86
CA ALA A 152 -4.31 -3.91 -16.85
C ALA A 152 -3.32 -4.46 -15.80
N ALA A 153 -2.29 -3.68 -15.43
CA ALA A 153 -1.31 -4.06 -14.42
C ALA A 153 -1.75 -3.81 -12.97
N VAL A 154 -2.83 -3.05 -12.74
CA VAL A 154 -3.32 -2.70 -11.40
C VAL A 154 -3.98 -3.89 -10.71
N GLU A 155 -4.85 -4.62 -11.41
CA GLU A 155 -5.63 -5.71 -10.82
C GLU A 155 -4.74 -6.87 -10.31
N PRO A 156 -3.73 -7.36 -11.06
CA PRO A 156 -2.78 -8.35 -10.52
C PRO A 156 -2.01 -7.85 -9.30
N ALA A 157 -1.60 -6.57 -9.29
CA ALA A 157 -0.90 -5.97 -8.14
C ALA A 157 -1.81 -5.89 -6.92
N LYS A 158 -3.08 -5.55 -7.10
CA LYS A 158 -4.10 -5.54 -6.05
C LYS A 158 -4.29 -6.93 -5.45
N ARG A 159 -4.50 -7.94 -6.27
CA ARG A 159 -4.62 -9.34 -5.81
C ARG A 159 -3.39 -9.81 -5.04
N LYS A 160 -2.19 -9.41 -5.48
CA LYS A 160 -0.94 -9.72 -4.77
C LYS A 160 -0.89 -9.05 -3.39
N SER A 161 -1.29 -7.79 -3.28
CA SER A 161 -1.39 -7.07 -2.00
C SER A 161 -2.41 -7.76 -1.08
N ASP A 162 -3.62 -8.04 -1.58
CA ASP A 162 -4.67 -8.69 -0.79
C ASP A 162 -4.23 -10.09 -0.30
N GLY A 163 -3.62 -10.89 -1.18
CA GLY A 163 -3.08 -12.20 -0.80
C GLY A 163 -1.88 -12.13 0.16
N ALA A 164 -1.06 -11.06 0.11
CA ALA A 164 -0.03 -10.82 1.11
C ALA A 164 -0.63 -10.45 2.47
N ARG A 165 -1.70 -9.64 2.48
CA ARG A 165 -2.43 -9.24 3.69
C ARG A 165 -3.03 -10.46 4.39
N THR A 166 -3.75 -11.30 3.66
CA THR A 166 -4.32 -12.55 4.21
C THR A 166 -3.23 -13.45 4.81
N ARG A 167 -2.09 -13.60 4.14
CA ARG A 167 -0.97 -14.44 4.65
C ARG A 167 -0.35 -13.86 5.93
N ARG A 168 -0.19 -12.55 6.02
CA ARG A 168 0.28 -11.88 7.24
C ARG A 168 -0.73 -12.07 8.38
N ASP A 169 -2.01 -11.83 8.11
CA ASP A 169 -3.05 -11.89 9.14
C ASP A 169 -3.20 -13.31 9.70
N ALA A 170 -3.02 -14.34 8.88
CA ALA A 170 -3.00 -15.75 9.30
C ALA A 170 -1.87 -16.07 10.31
N LEU A 171 -0.80 -15.28 10.35
CA LEU A 171 0.34 -15.48 11.25
C LEU A 171 0.17 -14.78 12.61
N VAL A 172 -0.86 -13.95 12.78
CA VAL A 172 -1.12 -13.24 14.05
C VAL A 172 -1.40 -14.25 15.17
N GLN A 173 -2.29 -15.22 14.95
CA GLN A 173 -2.66 -16.18 15.99
C GLN A 173 -1.49 -17.11 16.40
N PRO A 174 -0.71 -17.68 15.46
CA PRO A 174 0.53 -18.39 15.81
C PRO A 174 1.52 -17.53 16.61
N TRP A 175 1.69 -16.27 16.20
CA TRP A 175 2.56 -15.33 16.92
C TRP A 175 2.08 -15.10 18.35
N GLU A 176 0.80 -14.79 18.55
CA GLU A 176 0.22 -14.55 19.89
C GLU A 176 0.30 -15.79 20.78
N THR A 177 0.07 -16.97 20.20
CA THR A 177 0.14 -18.25 20.92
C THR A 177 1.56 -18.53 21.41
N SER A 178 2.56 -18.35 20.53
CA SER A 178 3.97 -18.55 20.88
C SER A 178 4.45 -17.51 21.89
N PHE A 179 4.05 -16.24 21.75
CA PHE A 179 4.33 -15.17 22.70
C PHE A 179 3.75 -15.46 24.09
N ALA A 180 2.48 -15.84 24.16
CA ALA A 180 1.82 -16.20 25.41
C ALA A 180 2.46 -17.44 26.07
N SER A 181 2.86 -18.43 25.27
CA SER A 181 3.57 -19.62 25.75
C SER A 181 4.93 -19.26 26.36
N LEU A 182 5.72 -18.42 25.67
CA LEU A 182 7.00 -17.93 26.20
C LEU A 182 6.80 -17.15 27.50
N LYS A 183 5.80 -16.27 27.54
CA LYS A 183 5.47 -15.48 28.73
C LYS A 183 5.13 -16.35 29.94
N ARG A 184 4.33 -17.40 29.75
CA ARG A 184 4.04 -18.36 30.83
C ARG A 184 5.28 -19.15 31.25
N GLY A 185 6.10 -19.56 30.28
CA GLY A 185 7.34 -20.28 30.55
C GLY A 185 8.36 -19.46 31.34
N ALA A 186 8.48 -18.16 31.04
CA ALA A 186 9.38 -17.27 31.79
C ALA A 186 8.96 -17.10 33.25
N ARG A 187 7.65 -17.04 33.54
CA ARG A 187 7.14 -17.02 34.93
C ARG A 187 7.44 -18.31 35.67
N ALA A 188 7.15 -19.46 35.06
CA ALA A 188 7.44 -20.76 35.67
C ALA A 188 8.95 -20.93 35.94
N ALA A 189 9.80 -20.46 35.03
CA ALA A 189 11.25 -20.50 35.23
C ALA A 189 11.71 -19.64 36.42
N GLU A 190 11.06 -18.51 36.71
CA GLU A 190 11.31 -17.71 37.91
C GLU A 190 10.95 -18.48 39.17
N ASP A 191 9.79 -19.14 39.21
CA ASP A 191 9.36 -19.97 40.35
C ASP A 191 10.35 -21.11 40.64
N GLU A 192 11.02 -21.62 39.61
CA GLU A 192 12.05 -22.67 39.71
C GLU A 192 13.46 -22.12 40.03
N GLY A 193 13.64 -20.79 40.14
CA GLY A 193 14.92 -20.15 40.52
C GLY A 193 15.64 -19.32 39.46
N SER A 194 15.05 -19.03 38.29
CA SER A 194 15.61 -18.09 37.30
C SER A 194 15.19 -16.65 37.60
N VAL A 195 15.56 -16.15 38.77
CA VAL A 195 15.11 -14.86 39.31
C VAL A 195 15.36 -13.71 38.33
N GLY A 196 14.31 -12.94 38.03
CA GLY A 196 14.38 -11.74 37.18
C GLY A 196 14.28 -11.99 35.67
N LEU A 197 14.17 -13.25 35.24
CA LEU A 197 14.05 -13.60 33.81
C LEU A 197 12.79 -13.02 33.17
N PHE A 198 11.66 -13.00 33.88
CA PHE A 198 10.41 -12.45 33.33
C PHE A 198 10.54 -10.94 33.13
N ALA A 199 11.06 -10.23 34.14
CA ALA A 199 11.29 -8.79 34.07
C ALA A 199 12.24 -8.44 32.92
N ALA A 200 13.35 -9.17 32.81
CA ALA A 200 14.32 -9.03 31.73
C ALA A 200 13.70 -9.13 30.33
N LEU A 201 12.83 -10.12 30.10
CA LEU A 201 12.24 -10.38 28.78
C LEU A 201 10.99 -9.56 28.46
N PHE A 202 10.19 -9.19 29.47
CA PHE A 202 8.84 -8.66 29.27
C PHE A 202 8.56 -7.31 29.93
N GLU A 203 9.44 -6.81 30.81
CA GLU A 203 9.26 -5.50 31.45
C GLU A 203 10.14 -4.41 30.85
N SER A 204 11.23 -4.74 30.15
CA SER A 204 12.00 -3.76 29.36
C SER A 204 11.21 -3.16 28.18
N THR A 205 10.12 -3.82 27.78
CA THR A 205 9.18 -3.35 26.74
C THR A 205 8.03 -2.49 27.29
N ALA A 206 7.98 -2.26 28.61
CA ALA A 206 7.02 -1.33 29.20
C ALA A 206 7.53 0.10 29.06
N ALA A 207 6.73 0.98 28.44
CA ALA A 207 6.99 2.42 28.43
C ALA A 207 7.33 2.91 29.85
N PRO A 208 8.32 3.82 30.02
CA PRO A 208 8.79 4.22 31.34
C PRO A 208 7.61 4.69 32.20
N LYS A 209 7.45 4.08 33.38
CA LYS A 209 6.45 4.50 34.36
C LYS A 209 6.71 5.97 34.70
N LYS A 210 5.79 6.87 34.34
CA LYS A 210 5.84 8.26 34.78
C LYS A 210 6.01 8.29 36.30
N PRO A 211 6.96 9.07 36.85
CA PRO A 211 7.14 9.15 38.29
C PRO A 211 5.83 9.62 38.93
N ALA A 212 5.41 8.92 39.98
CA ALA A 212 4.21 9.26 40.73
C ALA A 212 4.35 10.70 41.25
N LYS A 213 3.40 11.58 40.90
CA LYS A 213 3.33 12.92 41.49
C LYS A 213 3.19 12.76 43.00
N LYS A 214 4.21 13.17 43.75
CA LYS A 214 4.14 13.31 45.21
C LYS A 214 2.96 14.23 45.53
N LYS A 215 2.00 13.75 46.32
CA LYS A 215 0.95 14.60 46.90
C LYS A 215 1.62 15.71 47.73
N PRO A 216 1.20 16.98 47.63
CA PRO A 216 1.67 18.00 48.54
C PRO A 216 1.25 17.64 49.97
N ALA A 217 2.18 17.78 50.90
CA ALA A 217 1.88 17.68 52.33
C ALA A 217 0.94 18.82 52.72
N THR A 218 -0.17 18.48 53.37
CA THR A 218 -1.09 19.44 53.96
C THR A 218 -0.36 20.21 55.07
N PRO A 219 -0.36 21.56 55.07
CA PRO A 219 0.14 22.31 56.21
C PRO A 219 -0.83 22.12 57.37
N VAL A 220 -0.33 21.69 58.52
CA VAL A 220 -1.05 21.75 59.78
C VAL A 220 -0.99 23.20 60.25
N GLY A 221 -2.15 23.85 60.32
CA GLY A 221 -2.35 25.14 61.01
C GLY A 221 -2.97 24.90 62.37
#